data_AF-A0A1B6HGQ1-F1
#
_entry.id   AF-A0A1B6HGQ1-F1
#
_cell.length_a   1.000
_cell.length_b   1.000
_cell.length_c   1.000
_cell.angle_alpha   90.00
_cell.angle_beta   90.00
_cell.angle_gamma   90.00
#
_symmetry.space_group_name_H-M   'P 1'
#
loop_
_entity.id
_entity.type
_entity.pdbx_description
1 polymer ?
#
loop_
_entity_poly.entity_id
_entity_poly.type
_entity_poly.pdbx_seq_one_letter_code
_entity_poly.pdbx_strand_id
1 'polypeptide(L)'
;MKYTVKNNISTNNSKLAVNTRNPVARRIPRKKKKTYNPRIQRGVVYLSHLPHGFYEEQLDKYFSQFGTVTNICVPRSKTGRSKGYAFIEFKHAEVAEMAAFTMDNYPMFNRLLKAKYLPPNQQKPHLFRFSNRSNVKKTSVSEKAQQSLNDNRIKKNRRLDLATEVAVLKSLSRKKKELEARLKNLDVNYKFDVKKSNVVLLEDINS
;
A
#
# COMPACT_ATOMS: atom_id res chain seq x y z
N MET A 1 35.94 -64.10 -45.92
CA MET A 1 35.51 -62.99 -46.81
C MET A 1 35.67 -61.67 -46.07
N LYS A 2 36.28 -60.67 -46.74
CA LYS A 2 36.47 -59.29 -46.26
C LYS A 2 35.18 -58.46 -46.43
N TYR A 3 35.04 -57.40 -45.63
CA TYR A 3 34.74 -56.00 -46.00
C TYR A 3 33.81 -55.23 -45.01
N THR A 4 34.46 -54.30 -44.30
CA THR A 4 34.21 -52.88 -43.93
C THR A 4 33.06 -52.13 -44.68
N VAL A 5 32.43 -50.99 -44.30
CA VAL A 5 32.67 -49.81 -43.42
C VAL A 5 31.31 -49.06 -43.22
N LYS A 6 31.07 -48.36 -42.10
CA LYS A 6 30.74 -46.90 -41.98
C LYS A 6 29.94 -46.51 -40.72
N ASN A 7 30.59 -45.62 -39.97
CA ASN A 7 30.10 -44.76 -38.88
C ASN A 7 28.97 -43.81 -39.35
N ASN A 8 28.12 -43.33 -38.43
CA ASN A 8 28.25 -41.97 -37.87
C ASN A 8 27.13 -41.52 -36.89
N ILE A 9 27.59 -41.10 -35.70
CA ILE A 9 27.23 -39.86 -34.96
C ILE A 9 25.94 -39.84 -34.11
N SER A 10 26.20 -39.97 -32.80
CA SER A 10 25.82 -39.10 -31.67
C SER A 10 24.35 -38.73 -31.45
N THR A 11 23.85 -39.03 -30.23
CA THR A 11 23.64 -37.99 -29.21
C THR A 11 23.59 -38.57 -27.79
N ASN A 12 24.65 -38.26 -27.04
CA ASN A 12 24.64 -37.70 -25.67
C ASN A 12 23.49 -38.09 -24.72
N ASN A 13 23.73 -39.09 -23.87
CA ASN A 13 23.07 -39.23 -22.57
C ASN A 13 24.13 -39.40 -21.48
N SER A 14 24.61 -38.28 -20.94
CA SER A 14 25.35 -38.28 -19.68
C SER A 14 24.91 -37.11 -18.80
N LYS A 15 24.11 -37.47 -17.79
CA LYS A 15 24.11 -36.91 -16.44
C LYS A 15 23.98 -35.38 -16.35
N LEU A 16 22.73 -34.91 -16.33
CA LEU A 16 22.38 -33.60 -15.78
C LEU A 16 22.76 -33.57 -14.30
N ALA A 17 23.89 -32.93 -14.01
CA ALA A 17 24.28 -32.53 -12.67
C ALA A 17 23.18 -31.65 -12.05
N VAL A 18 22.86 -31.93 -10.78
CA VAL A 18 21.98 -31.11 -9.96
C VAL A 18 22.58 -29.70 -9.87
N ASN A 19 22.05 -28.79 -10.68
CA ASN A 19 22.39 -27.37 -10.59
C ASN A 19 21.67 -26.82 -9.35
N THR A 20 22.38 -26.76 -8.23
CA THR A 20 22.01 -26.00 -7.03
C THR A 20 21.88 -24.53 -7.42
N ARG A 21 20.68 -24.14 -7.87
CA ARG A 21 20.33 -22.74 -8.11
C ARG A 21 20.33 -22.00 -6.78
N ASN A 22 21.47 -21.41 -6.49
CA ASN A 22 21.67 -20.40 -5.46
C ASN A 22 20.51 -19.38 -5.51
N PRO A 23 19.68 -19.23 -4.46
CA PRO A 23 18.62 -18.25 -4.47
C PRO A 23 19.27 -16.87 -4.36
N VAL A 24 19.56 -16.25 -5.51
CA VAL A 24 19.92 -14.83 -5.56
C VAL A 24 18.73 -14.07 -5.00
N ALA A 25 18.81 -13.73 -3.72
CA ALA A 25 17.87 -12.83 -3.08
C ALA A 25 17.77 -11.59 -3.96
N ARG A 26 16.64 -11.41 -4.65
CA ARG A 26 16.37 -10.23 -5.48
C ARG A 26 16.54 -9.02 -4.57
N ARG A 27 17.69 -8.35 -4.65
CA ARG A 27 17.93 -7.08 -3.97
C ARG A 27 16.87 -6.13 -4.48
N ILE A 28 15.88 -5.84 -3.63
CA ILE A 28 14.88 -4.81 -3.91
C ILE A 28 15.68 -3.54 -4.23
N PRO A 29 15.53 -2.94 -5.42
CA PRO A 29 16.25 -1.71 -5.73
C PRO A 29 15.86 -0.68 -4.67
N ARG A 30 16.84 -0.30 -3.83
CA ARG A 30 16.66 0.75 -2.83
C ARG A 30 16.15 1.98 -3.58
N LYS A 31 14.93 2.42 -3.29
CA LYS A 31 14.37 3.68 -3.82
C LYS A 31 15.45 4.74 -3.71
N LYS A 32 15.85 5.33 -4.84
CA LYS A 32 16.79 6.46 -4.86
C LYS A 32 16.21 7.52 -3.93
N LYS A 33 16.92 7.83 -2.84
CA LYS A 33 16.56 8.93 -1.95
C LYS A 33 16.47 10.19 -2.83
N LYS A 34 15.43 11.02 -2.65
CA LYS A 34 15.34 12.31 -3.34
C LYS A 34 16.68 13.03 -3.12
N THR A 35 17.36 13.40 -4.20
CA THR A 35 18.63 14.13 -4.13
C THR A 35 18.34 15.51 -3.53
N TYR A 36 18.66 15.68 -2.25
CA TYR A 36 18.63 16.98 -1.60
C TYR A 36 19.79 17.80 -2.18
N ASN A 37 19.47 18.79 -3.01
CA ASN A 37 20.48 19.71 -3.53
C ASN A 37 20.71 20.78 -2.46
N PRO A 38 21.84 20.78 -1.73
CA PRO A 38 22.06 21.69 -0.60
C PRO A 38 22.14 23.16 -1.03
N ARG A 39 22.37 23.42 -2.33
CA ARG A 39 22.40 24.76 -2.92
C ARG A 39 21.01 25.43 -3.01
N ILE A 40 19.93 24.65 -2.95
CA ILE A 40 18.56 25.17 -3.01
C ILE A 40 17.97 24.99 -1.62
N GLN A 41 18.09 26.04 -0.80
CA GLN A 41 17.48 26.07 0.51
C GLN A 41 15.97 26.25 0.34
N ARG A 42 15.21 25.24 0.76
CA ARG A 42 13.75 25.27 0.73
C ARG A 42 13.21 26.05 1.92
N GLY A 43 12.16 26.82 1.69
CA GLY A 43 11.48 27.57 2.74
C GLY A 43 10.15 26.93 3.08
N VAL A 44 9.75 27.04 4.35
CA VAL A 44 8.43 26.59 4.81
C VAL A 44 7.67 27.76 5.41
N VAL A 45 6.41 27.92 5.03
CA VAL A 45 5.47 28.89 5.61
C VAL A 45 4.44 28.14 6.43
N TYR A 46 4.19 28.62 7.64
CA TYR A 46 3.06 28.24 8.48
C TYR A 46 1.93 29.25 8.29
N LEU A 47 0.77 28.75 7.90
CA LEU A 47 -0.45 29.54 7.78
C LEU A 47 -1.44 29.08 8.83
N SER A 48 -1.96 30.01 9.62
CA SER A 48 -2.99 29.76 10.63
C SER A 48 -4.22 30.61 10.39
N HIS A 49 -5.31 30.26 11.07
CA HIS A 49 -6.64 30.87 10.92
C HIS A 49 -7.25 30.65 9.53
N LEU A 50 -6.89 29.53 8.88
CA LEU A 50 -7.44 29.20 7.58
C LEU A 50 -8.98 29.06 7.65
N PRO A 51 -9.69 29.61 6.66
CA PRO A 51 -11.13 29.44 6.53
C PRO A 51 -11.47 27.99 6.15
N HIS A 52 -12.65 27.54 6.56
CA HIS A 52 -13.12 26.20 6.19
C HIS A 52 -13.37 26.14 4.67
N GLY A 53 -12.92 25.06 4.02
CA GLY A 53 -13.01 24.91 2.56
C GLY A 53 -11.75 25.34 1.80
N PHE A 54 -10.82 26.07 2.45
CA PHE A 54 -9.55 26.44 1.83
C PHE A 54 -8.47 25.41 2.16
N TYR A 55 -8.43 24.36 1.33
CA TYR A 55 -7.61 23.18 1.53
C TYR A 55 -6.41 23.15 0.57
N GLU A 56 -5.77 21.99 0.43
CA GLU A 56 -4.53 21.82 -0.32
C GLU A 56 -4.59 22.32 -1.76
N GLU A 57 -5.68 22.06 -2.49
CA GLU A 57 -5.81 22.48 -3.89
C GLU A 57 -5.94 24.00 -4.06
N GLN A 58 -6.72 24.63 -3.19
CA GLN A 58 -6.90 26.08 -3.19
C GLN A 58 -5.62 26.79 -2.75
N LEU A 59 -4.96 26.26 -1.71
CA LEU A 59 -3.65 26.73 -1.26
C LEU A 59 -2.62 26.60 -2.38
N ASP A 60 -2.60 25.49 -3.12
CA ASP A 60 -1.64 25.30 -4.21
C ASP A 60 -1.84 26.33 -5.31
N LYS A 61 -3.09 26.51 -5.77
CA LYS A 61 -3.40 27.48 -6.82
C LYS A 61 -3.06 28.90 -6.39
N TYR A 62 -3.44 29.30 -5.18
CA TYR A 62 -3.23 30.64 -4.68
C TYR A 62 -1.75 30.94 -4.43
N PHE A 63 -1.03 30.05 -3.74
CA PHE A 63 0.38 30.28 -3.40
C PHE A 63 1.33 30.05 -4.57
N SER A 64 0.87 29.41 -5.66
CA SER A 64 1.65 29.31 -6.90
C SER A 64 1.98 30.68 -7.52
N GLN A 65 1.25 31.74 -7.16
CA GLN A 65 1.54 33.12 -7.61
C GLN A 65 2.85 33.67 -7.04
N PHE A 66 3.25 33.23 -5.85
CA PHE A 66 4.50 33.67 -5.21
C PHE A 66 5.70 32.89 -5.76
N GLY A 67 5.49 31.62 -6.12
CA GLY A 67 6.51 30.79 -6.75
C GLY A 67 6.19 29.30 -6.72
N THR A 68 7.16 28.47 -7.09
CA THR A 68 6.98 27.02 -7.16
C THR A 68 6.82 26.40 -5.77
N VAL A 69 5.59 26.03 -5.44
CA VAL A 69 5.27 25.23 -4.25
C VAL A 69 5.74 23.79 -4.47
N THR A 70 6.46 23.21 -3.51
CA THR A 70 6.93 21.81 -3.57
C THR A 70 6.01 20.87 -2.80
N ASN A 71 5.62 21.22 -1.57
CA ASN A 71 4.74 20.41 -0.74
C ASN A 71 3.72 21.27 0.01
N ILE A 72 2.52 20.73 0.21
CA ILE A 72 1.48 21.34 1.05
C ILE A 72 0.94 20.27 2.01
N CYS A 73 0.72 20.66 3.26
CA CYS A 73 0.11 19.80 4.28
C CYS A 73 -0.93 20.61 5.07
N VAL A 74 -2.19 20.15 5.05
CA VAL A 74 -3.25 20.67 5.92
C VAL A 74 -3.56 19.61 6.97
N PRO A 75 -3.08 19.76 8.22
CA PRO A 75 -3.35 18.76 9.25
C PRO A 75 -4.83 18.63 9.56
N ARG A 76 -5.28 17.38 9.67
CA ARG A 76 -6.67 17.00 9.98
C ARG A 76 -6.74 16.28 11.33
N SER A 77 -7.89 16.37 11.99
CA SER A 77 -8.22 15.61 13.20
C SER A 77 -8.49 14.14 12.85
N LYS A 78 -8.65 13.28 13.87
CA LYS A 78 -9.05 11.88 13.69
C LYS A 78 -10.38 11.74 12.96
N THR A 79 -11.27 12.73 13.12
CA THR A 79 -12.57 12.83 12.42
C THR A 79 -12.46 13.35 10.98
N GLY A 80 -11.24 13.60 10.46
CA GLY A 80 -11.00 14.12 9.11
C GLY A 80 -11.20 15.63 8.94
N ARG A 81 -11.71 16.33 9.96
CA ARG A 81 -11.87 17.80 9.95
C ARG A 81 -10.51 18.50 9.96
N SER A 82 -10.33 19.54 9.15
CA SER A 82 -9.12 20.37 9.14
C SER A 82 -8.93 21.07 10.48
N LYS A 83 -7.68 21.18 10.94
CA LYS A 83 -7.34 21.89 12.17
C LYS A 83 -7.24 23.43 11.98
N GLY A 84 -7.49 23.95 10.78
CA GLY A 84 -7.50 25.39 10.52
C GLY A 84 -6.12 26.02 10.33
N TYR A 85 -5.10 25.21 10.02
CA TYR A 85 -3.75 25.67 9.69
C TYR A 85 -3.12 24.77 8.63
N ALA A 86 -2.11 25.27 7.94
CA ALA A 86 -1.39 24.56 6.89
C ALA A 86 0.12 24.87 6.93
N PHE A 87 0.88 23.97 6.33
CA PHE A 87 2.29 24.16 6.03
C PHE A 87 2.48 24.13 4.52
N ILE A 88 3.19 25.11 3.99
CA ILE A 88 3.53 25.23 2.57
C ILE A 88 5.05 25.26 2.44
N GLU A 89 5.62 24.34 1.67
CA GLU A 89 7.03 24.33 1.31
C GLU A 89 7.20 24.94 -0.07
N PHE A 90 8.08 25.93 -0.19
CA PHE A 90 8.50 26.51 -1.45
C PHE A 90 9.87 25.98 -1.86
N LYS A 91 10.12 26.00 -3.17
CA LYS A 91 11.42 25.63 -3.73
C LYS A 91 12.55 26.52 -3.20
N HIS A 92 12.29 27.81 -2.98
CA HIS A 92 13.26 28.81 -2.53
C HIS A 92 12.84 29.39 -1.17
N ALA A 93 13.80 29.59 -0.27
CA ALA A 93 13.58 30.14 1.07
C ALA A 93 13.12 31.61 1.04
N GLU A 94 13.72 32.43 0.17
CA GLU A 94 13.38 33.84 -0.02
C GLU A 94 11.89 34.03 -0.38
N VAL A 95 11.38 33.19 -1.29
CA VAL A 95 9.96 33.20 -1.68
C VAL A 95 9.05 32.90 -0.50
N ALA A 96 9.45 31.97 0.37
CA ALA A 96 8.67 31.64 1.56
C ALA A 96 8.64 32.80 2.56
N GLU A 97 9.75 33.52 2.72
CA GLU A 97 9.82 34.70 3.60
C GLU A 97 8.93 35.83 3.08
N MET A 98 9.02 36.15 1.79
CA MET A 98 8.17 37.15 1.15
C MET A 98 6.68 36.77 1.19
N ALA A 99 6.35 35.50 0.93
CA ALA A 99 4.98 35.01 1.02
C ALA A 99 4.46 35.08 2.47
N ALA A 100 5.29 34.81 3.47
CA ALA A 100 4.91 34.94 4.87
C ALA A 100 4.67 36.40 5.27
N PHE A 101 5.55 37.31 4.86
CA PHE A 101 5.42 38.74 5.15
C PHE A 101 4.18 39.35 4.50
N THR A 102 3.95 39.05 3.22
CA THR A 102 2.82 39.61 2.45
C THR A 102 1.45 39.07 2.89
N MET A 103 1.40 37.82 3.36
CA MET A 103 0.14 37.18 3.76
C MET A 103 -0.15 37.28 5.26
N ASP A 104 0.73 37.88 6.06
CA ASP A 104 0.45 38.07 7.48
C ASP A 104 -0.60 39.15 7.69
N ASN A 105 -1.63 38.82 8.48
CA ASN A 105 -2.83 39.63 8.70
C ASN A 105 -3.64 39.92 7.43
N TYR A 106 -3.55 39.06 6.41
CA TYR A 106 -4.37 39.19 5.20
C TYR A 106 -5.85 38.81 5.48
N PRO A 107 -6.82 39.68 5.16
CA PRO A 107 -8.24 39.36 5.31
C PRO A 107 -8.68 38.36 4.24
N MET A 108 -9.08 37.16 4.66
CA MET A 108 -9.61 36.11 3.80
C MET A 108 -10.96 35.61 4.35
N PHE A 109 -12.04 35.89 3.61
CA PHE A 109 -13.42 35.76 4.08
C PHE A 109 -13.62 36.54 5.39
N ASN A 110 -14.15 35.91 6.43
CA ASN A 110 -14.38 36.53 7.75
C ASN A 110 -13.24 36.28 8.75
N ARG A 111 -12.00 36.09 8.27
CA ARG A 111 -10.84 35.77 9.11
C ARG A 111 -9.59 36.50 8.62
N LEU A 112 -8.75 36.91 9.56
CA LEU A 112 -7.39 37.38 9.26
C LEU A 112 -6.45 36.18 9.30
N LEU A 113 -5.78 35.92 8.19
CA LEU A 113 -4.75 34.89 8.13
C LEU A 113 -3.54 35.34 8.95
N LYS A 114 -2.88 34.39 9.63
CA LYS A 114 -1.56 34.64 10.21
C LYS A 114 -0.54 33.76 9.54
N ALA A 115 0.44 34.39 8.90
CA ALA A 115 1.46 33.74 8.12
C ALA A 115 2.81 33.94 8.79
N LYS A 116 3.58 32.86 8.98
CA LYS A 116 4.91 32.92 9.60
C LYS A 116 5.88 32.07 8.80
N TYR A 117 7.06 32.62 8.53
CA TYR A 117 8.17 31.85 8.00
C TYR A 117 8.72 30.90 9.07
N LEU A 118 8.93 29.64 8.71
CA LEU A 118 9.53 28.63 9.57
C LEU A 118 11.00 28.45 9.21
N PRO A 119 11.94 28.92 10.05
CA PRO A 119 13.35 28.70 9.80
C PRO A 119 13.67 27.20 9.87
N PRO A 120 14.72 26.72 9.18
CA PRO A 120 15.06 25.30 9.12
C PRO A 120 15.16 24.60 10.48
N ASN A 121 15.60 25.30 11.52
CA ASN A 121 15.70 24.77 12.89
C ASN A 121 14.33 24.38 13.50
N GLN A 122 13.26 25.08 13.12
CA GLN A 122 11.90 24.81 13.63
C GLN A 122 11.11 23.85 12.75
N GLN A 123 11.67 23.42 11.61
CA GLN A 123 11.00 22.52 10.68
C GLN A 123 11.07 21.08 11.22
N LYS A 124 9.91 20.51 11.57
CA LYS A 124 9.85 19.10 12.02
C LYS A 124 10.07 18.14 10.84
N PRO A 125 10.81 17.03 11.00
CA PRO A 125 11.11 16.09 9.91
C PRO A 125 9.85 15.43 9.31
N HIS A 126 8.74 15.40 10.06
CA HIS A 126 7.48 14.77 9.64
C HIS A 126 6.39 15.76 9.22
N LEU A 127 6.72 17.05 9.02
CA LEU A 127 5.75 18.09 8.71
C LEU A 127 4.87 17.75 7.50
N PHE A 128 5.48 17.14 6.48
CA PHE A 128 4.83 16.77 5.22
C PHE A 128 4.56 15.26 5.08
N ARG A 129 4.66 14.48 6.17
CA ARG A 129 4.45 13.02 6.14
C ARG A 129 3.07 12.63 5.59
N PHE A 130 2.07 13.46 5.89
CA PHE A 130 0.68 13.26 5.46
C PHE A 130 0.27 14.21 4.32
N SER A 131 1.25 14.80 3.62
CA SER A 131 0.93 15.63 2.45
C SER A 131 0.24 14.77 1.39
N ASN A 132 -0.92 15.24 0.93
CA ASN A 132 -1.69 14.58 -0.12
C ASN A 132 -0.97 14.64 -1.49
N ARG A 133 0.08 15.48 -1.60
CA ARG A 133 0.96 15.63 -2.77
C ARG A 133 2.01 14.52 -2.91
N SER A 134 1.75 13.37 -2.30
CA SER A 134 2.58 12.20 -2.54
C SER A 134 2.27 11.64 -3.95
N ASN A 135 3.09 12.03 -4.91
CA ASN A 135 3.34 11.22 -6.12
C ASN A 135 3.97 9.86 -5.78
N VAL A 136 4.16 9.55 -4.49
CA VAL A 136 4.28 8.18 -4.03
C VAL A 136 2.90 7.56 -4.20
N LYS A 137 2.71 6.79 -5.27
CA LYS A 137 1.64 5.79 -5.37
C LYS A 137 1.41 5.22 -3.97
N LYS A 138 0.29 5.56 -3.32
CA LYS A 138 -0.05 5.17 -1.94
C LYS A 138 0.21 3.68 -1.84
N THR A 139 1.35 3.33 -1.24
CA THR A 139 1.96 1.99 -1.26
C THR A 139 1.87 1.30 -2.63
N SER A 140 2.98 1.16 -3.35
CA SER A 140 3.16 -0.12 -4.05
C SER A 140 3.15 -1.18 -2.94
N VAL A 141 1.96 -1.66 -2.59
CA VAL A 141 1.79 -2.95 -1.95
C VAL A 141 2.74 -3.86 -2.74
N SER A 142 3.68 -4.52 -2.05
CA SER A 142 4.66 -5.39 -2.72
C SER A 142 3.94 -6.23 -3.77
N GLU A 143 4.54 -6.49 -4.93
CA GLU A 143 3.92 -7.30 -5.98
C GLU A 143 3.30 -8.58 -5.38
N LYS A 144 3.95 -9.17 -4.37
CA LYS A 144 3.45 -10.32 -3.59
C LYS A 144 2.12 -10.07 -2.88
N ALA A 145 1.92 -8.90 -2.30
CA ALA A 145 0.69 -8.55 -1.60
C ALA A 145 -0.41 -8.07 -2.56
N GLN A 146 -0.06 -7.53 -3.74
CA GLN A 146 -1.04 -7.31 -4.82
C GLN A 146 -1.49 -8.64 -5.43
N GLN A 147 -0.54 -9.54 -5.64
CA GLN A 147 -0.78 -10.89 -6.15
C GLN A 147 -1.61 -11.68 -5.14
N SER A 148 -1.31 -11.63 -3.84
CA SER A 148 -2.13 -12.30 -2.83
C SER A 148 -3.55 -11.75 -2.73
N LEU A 149 -3.74 -10.42 -2.82
CA LEU A 149 -5.08 -9.82 -2.85
C LEU A 149 -5.85 -10.21 -4.11
N ASN A 150 -5.19 -10.25 -5.26
CA ASN A 150 -5.77 -10.72 -6.52
C ASN A 150 -6.09 -12.22 -6.46
N ASP A 151 -5.19 -13.05 -5.94
CA ASP A 151 -5.39 -14.48 -5.76
C ASP A 151 -6.54 -14.76 -4.79
N ASN A 152 -6.65 -14.00 -3.70
CA ASN A 152 -7.77 -14.11 -2.76
C ASN A 152 -9.08 -13.66 -3.38
N ARG A 153 -9.08 -12.61 -4.20
CA ARG A 153 -10.26 -12.18 -4.99
C ARG A 153 -10.68 -13.24 -6.02
N ILE A 154 -9.72 -13.82 -6.74
CA ILE A 154 -9.96 -14.85 -7.75
C ILE A 154 -10.48 -16.13 -7.07
N LYS A 155 -9.86 -16.56 -5.97
CA LYS A 155 -10.31 -17.73 -5.19
C LYS A 155 -11.71 -17.54 -4.60
N LYS A 156 -12.08 -16.32 -4.18
CA LYS A 156 -13.42 -16.03 -3.66
C LYS A 156 -14.52 -16.08 -4.73
N ASN A 157 -14.17 -15.81 -5.99
CA ASN A 157 -15.10 -15.75 -7.12
C ASN A 157 -15.00 -16.94 -8.09
N ARG A 158 -14.07 -17.87 -7.87
CA ARG A 158 -13.89 -19.06 -8.71
C ARG A 158 -14.89 -20.14 -8.26
N ARG A 159 -15.72 -20.62 -9.20
CA ARG A 159 -16.39 -21.92 -9.03
C ARG A 159 -15.31 -22.97 -8.86
N LEU A 160 -15.27 -23.62 -7.70
CA LEU A 160 -14.29 -24.67 -7.41
C LEU A 160 -14.51 -25.85 -8.36
N ASP A 161 -13.43 -26.46 -8.82
CA ASP A 161 -13.51 -27.70 -9.58
C ASP A 161 -14.10 -28.79 -8.65
N LEU A 162 -15.01 -29.66 -9.12
CA LEU A 162 -15.78 -30.60 -8.28
C LEU A 162 -14.92 -31.40 -7.28
N ALA A 163 -13.74 -31.86 -7.70
CA ALA A 163 -12.80 -32.58 -6.84
C ALA A 163 -12.26 -31.73 -5.67
N THR A 164 -12.02 -30.44 -5.91
CA THR A 164 -11.55 -29.50 -4.88
C THR A 164 -12.66 -29.14 -3.90
N GLU A 165 -13.91 -29.05 -4.37
CA GLU A 165 -15.08 -28.84 -3.53
C GLU A 165 -15.30 -30.03 -2.58
N VAL A 166 -15.22 -31.27 -3.09
CA VAL A 166 -15.28 -32.50 -2.28
C VAL A 166 -14.17 -32.54 -1.22
N ALA A 167 -12.93 -32.17 -1.58
CA ALA A 167 -11.83 -32.12 -0.62
C ALA A 167 -12.05 -31.07 0.48
N VAL A 168 -12.55 -29.89 0.13
CA VAL A 168 -12.90 -28.83 1.09
C VAL A 168 -14.02 -29.30 2.01
N LEU A 169 -15.09 -29.89 1.48
CA LEU A 169 -16.20 -30.45 2.26
C LEU A 169 -15.73 -31.54 3.24
N LYS A 170 -14.86 -32.45 2.79
CA LYS A 170 -14.24 -33.48 3.64
C LYS A 170 -13.35 -32.90 4.74
N SER A 171 -12.65 -31.81 4.46
CA SER A 171 -11.84 -31.12 5.49
C SER A 171 -12.71 -30.38 6.52
N LEU A 172 -13.84 -29.83 6.08
CA LEU A 172 -14.81 -29.14 6.94
C LEU A 172 -15.57 -30.12 7.84
N SER A 173 -15.96 -31.29 7.32
CA SER A 173 -16.64 -32.33 8.12
C SER A 173 -15.74 -32.85 9.26
N ARG A 174 -14.44 -33.04 8.98
CA ARG A 174 -13.44 -33.39 10.01
C ARG A 174 -13.34 -32.33 11.11
N LYS A 175 -13.22 -31.05 10.73
CA LYS A 175 -13.15 -29.93 11.68
C LYS A 175 -14.42 -29.78 12.50
N LYS A 176 -15.59 -30.01 11.89
CA LYS A 176 -16.88 -30.00 12.60
C LYS A 176 -16.90 -31.06 13.70
N LYS A 177 -16.52 -32.30 13.38
CA LYS A 177 -16.45 -33.41 14.35
C LYS A 177 -15.47 -33.11 15.50
N GLU A 178 -14.31 -32.52 15.18
CA GLU A 178 -13.31 -32.12 16.19
C GLU A 178 -13.86 -31.05 17.14
N LEU A 179 -14.54 -30.03 16.60
CA LEU A 179 -15.15 -28.97 17.40
C LEU A 179 -16.29 -29.48 18.27
N GLU A 180 -17.15 -30.37 17.75
CA GLU A 180 -18.21 -31.00 18.52
C GLU A 180 -17.66 -31.85 19.68
N ALA A 181 -16.57 -32.60 19.44
CA ALA A 181 -15.90 -33.34 20.51
C ALA A 181 -15.31 -32.40 21.59
N ARG A 182 -14.71 -31.27 21.18
CA ARG A 182 -14.21 -30.26 22.12
C ARG A 182 -15.31 -29.60 22.93
N LEU A 183 -16.45 -29.29 22.30
CA LEU A 183 -17.60 -28.71 22.99
C LEU A 183 -18.24 -29.69 23.97
N LYS A 184 -18.30 -30.98 23.61
CA LYS A 184 -18.76 -32.05 24.50
C LYS A 184 -17.86 -32.21 25.73
N ASN A 185 -16.55 -32.07 25.57
CA ASN A 185 -15.61 -32.10 26.70
C ASN A 185 -15.71 -30.85 27.60
N LEU A 186 -16.37 -29.80 27.14
CA LEU A 186 -16.61 -28.56 27.88
C LEU A 186 -18.05 -28.46 28.42
N ASP A 187 -18.83 -29.54 28.35
CA ASP A 187 -20.26 -29.60 28.70
C ASP A 187 -21.15 -28.56 27.99
N VAL A 188 -20.73 -28.09 26.81
CA VAL A 188 -21.50 -27.16 25.98
C VAL A 188 -22.23 -27.92 24.89
N ASN A 189 -23.56 -27.98 24.96
CA ASN A 189 -24.39 -28.61 23.95
C ASN A 189 -24.73 -27.61 22.82
N TYR A 190 -23.88 -27.55 21.80
CA TYR A 190 -24.09 -26.71 20.62
C TYR A 190 -23.92 -27.50 19.33
N LYS A 191 -24.96 -27.48 18.48
CA LYS A 191 -24.99 -28.19 17.19
C LYS A 191 -24.76 -27.19 16.06
N PHE A 192 -23.72 -27.42 15.24
CA PHE A 192 -23.42 -26.54 14.12
C PHE A 192 -24.36 -26.80 12.94
N ASP A 193 -25.31 -25.91 12.72
CA ASP A 193 -26.17 -25.90 11.54
C ASP A 193 -25.39 -25.37 10.32
N VAL A 194 -25.05 -26.29 9.43
CA VAL A 194 -24.46 -25.97 8.13
C VAL A 194 -25.59 -26.04 7.11
N LYS A 195 -25.93 -24.91 6.47
CA LYS A 195 -26.87 -24.91 5.34
C LYS A 195 -26.32 -25.84 4.25
N LYS A 196 -27.01 -26.96 3.99
CA LYS A 196 -26.61 -27.91 2.94
C LYS A 196 -26.53 -27.16 1.61
N SER A 197 -25.38 -27.20 0.95
CA SER A 197 -25.28 -26.83 -0.45
C SER A 197 -25.96 -27.91 -1.30
N ASN A 198 -26.42 -27.57 -2.51
CA ASN A 198 -27.12 -28.49 -3.43
C ASN A 198 -26.21 -29.61 -4.01
N VAL A 199 -25.04 -29.86 -3.41
CA VAL A 199 -24.08 -30.88 -3.86
C VAL A 199 -24.29 -32.10 -2.98
N VAL A 200 -24.97 -33.11 -3.54
CA VAL A 200 -25.18 -34.41 -2.90
C VAL A 200 -23.86 -35.18 -2.92
N LEU A 201 -23.35 -35.56 -1.75
CA LEU A 201 -22.15 -36.41 -1.65
C LEU A 201 -22.58 -37.88 -1.75
N LEU A 202 -21.81 -38.70 -2.47
CA LEU A 202 -22.07 -40.15 -2.65
C LEU A 202 -22.16 -40.94 -1.33
N GLU A 203 -21.72 -40.36 -0.22
CA GLU A 203 -21.85 -40.94 1.13
C GLU A 203 -23.30 -40.92 1.65
N ASP A 204 -24.18 -40.07 1.08
CA ASP A 204 -25.59 -39.98 1.46
C ASP A 204 -26.49 -41.03 0.76
N ILE A 205 -25.94 -41.86 -0.13
CA ILE A 205 -26.71 -42.86 -0.91
C ILE A 205 -26.76 -44.23 -0.20
N ASN A 206 -25.87 -44.46 0.77
CA ASN A 206 -25.74 -45.75 1.47
C ASN A 206 -26.02 -45.66 2.98
N SER A 207 -26.86 -44.73 3.42
CA SER A 207 -27.36 -44.65 4.80
C SER A 207 -28.88 -44.71 4.84
#